data_AF-A0A8J7EEP4-F1
#
_entry.id   AF-A0A8J7EEP4-F1
#
_cell.length_a   1.000
_cell.length_b   1.000
_cell.length_c   1.000
_cell.angle_alpha   90.00
_cell.angle_beta   90.00
_cell.angle_gamma   90.00
#
_symmetry.space_group_name_H-M   'P 1'
#
loop_
_entity.id
_entity.type
_entity.pdbx_description
1 polymer ?
#
loop_
_entity_poly.entity_id
_entity_poly.type
_entity_poly.pdbx_seq_one_letter_code
_entity_poly.pdbx_strand_id
1 'polypeptide(L)'
;MHPLTGFTAGLLLITLSELGDKTFFIGVILATRHPRRWVFVGVTAALFVMTVLSVAIGQVVTIFPDRYVQGLTVALFLGFGLKLLYDASRMSGPGSLADEQAEALEAVEEREAEVKKWTVKTVLLEAFSLTFVAEWGDRTQLATIALAAANHPVGVVLGATLGHAVCAAIAVACGKLIAGRISERWLTIVGGVLFLIFGLVAAMDMG
;
A
#
# COMPACT_ATOMS: atom_id res chain seq x y z
N MET A 1 -8.43 -20.43 9.24
CA MET A 1 -9.14 -19.82 8.09
C MET A 1 -8.57 -20.34 6.78
N HIS A 2 -9.38 -20.40 5.72
CA HIS A 2 -8.98 -20.90 4.40
C HIS A 2 -8.00 -19.93 3.72
N PRO A 3 -6.94 -20.36 3.03
CA PRO A 3 -5.96 -19.47 2.40
C PRO A 3 -6.58 -18.48 1.40
N LEU A 4 -7.71 -18.83 0.80
CA LEU A 4 -8.43 -17.94 -0.11
C LEU A 4 -8.95 -16.66 0.55
N THR A 5 -9.36 -16.70 1.83
CA THR A 5 -9.89 -15.49 2.49
C THR A 5 -8.79 -14.44 2.68
N GLY A 6 -7.61 -14.88 3.15
CA GLY A 6 -6.43 -14.03 3.26
C GLY A 6 -5.96 -13.51 1.91
N PHE A 7 -6.01 -14.35 0.87
CA PHE A 7 -5.67 -13.95 -0.50
C PHE A 7 -6.59 -12.86 -1.03
N THR A 8 -7.92 -13.07 -0.98
CA THR A 8 -8.88 -12.10 -1.50
C THR A 8 -8.87 -10.82 -0.68
N ALA A 9 -8.73 -10.91 0.64
CA ALA A 9 -8.65 -9.75 1.51
C ALA A 9 -7.39 -8.93 1.22
N GLY A 10 -6.22 -9.56 1.14
CA GLY A 10 -4.95 -8.87 0.85
C GLY A 10 -4.97 -8.24 -0.53
N LEU A 11 -5.46 -8.96 -1.55
CA LEU A 11 -5.56 -8.44 -2.90
C LEU A 11 -6.46 -7.20 -2.98
N LEU A 12 -7.68 -7.26 -2.42
CA LEU A 12 -8.63 -6.16 -2.48
C LEU A 12 -8.16 -4.96 -1.66
N LEU A 13 -7.69 -5.21 -0.44
CA LEU A 13 -7.24 -4.15 0.47
C LEU A 13 -6.07 -3.38 -0.13
N ILE A 14 -5.02 -4.07 -0.56
CA ILE A 14 -3.82 -3.42 -1.13
C ILE A 14 -4.16 -2.70 -2.43
N THR A 15 -4.80 -3.38 -3.39
CA THR A 15 -5.04 -2.79 -4.71
C THR A 15 -5.86 -1.50 -4.62
N LEU A 16 -6.85 -1.46 -3.72
CA LEU A 16 -7.77 -0.32 -3.63
C LEU A 16 -7.28 0.77 -2.68
N SER A 17 -6.40 0.44 -1.73
CA SER A 17 -5.87 1.42 -0.77
C SER A 17 -4.58 2.08 -1.23
N GLU A 18 -3.83 1.45 -2.13
CA GLU A 18 -2.57 2.01 -2.67
C GLU A 18 -2.70 2.64 -4.05
N LEU A 19 -3.89 2.55 -4.65
CA LEU A 19 -4.10 3.21 -5.92
C LEU A 19 -4.13 4.73 -5.71
N GLY A 20 -3.15 5.42 -6.28
CA GLY A 20 -3.03 6.88 -6.17
C GLY A 20 -2.36 7.36 -4.89
N ASP A 21 -1.65 6.48 -4.18
CA ASP A 21 -0.86 6.88 -3.03
C ASP A 21 0.58 7.34 -3.39
N LYS A 22 1.37 7.66 -2.37
CA LYS A 22 2.76 8.10 -2.49
C LYS A 22 3.63 7.10 -3.24
N THR A 23 3.52 5.80 -2.97
CA THR A 23 4.37 4.79 -3.62
C THR A 23 3.94 4.49 -5.05
N PHE A 24 2.64 4.59 -5.33
CA PHE A 24 2.10 4.64 -6.68
C PHE A 24 2.72 5.80 -7.47
N PHE A 25 2.74 7.01 -6.89
CA PHE A 25 3.36 8.17 -7.56
C PHE A 25 4.88 8.05 -7.72
N ILE A 26 5.60 7.49 -6.74
CA ILE A 26 7.03 7.16 -6.89
C ILE A 26 7.23 6.26 -8.13
N GLY A 27 6.41 5.21 -8.27
CA GLY A 27 6.44 4.31 -9.43
C GLY A 27 6.17 5.03 -10.75
N VAL A 28 5.18 5.93 -10.80
CA VAL A 28 4.86 6.75 -11.98
C VAL A 28 6.05 7.65 -12.35
N ILE A 29 6.58 8.42 -11.40
CA ILE A 29 7.63 9.40 -11.63
C ILE A 29 8.90 8.71 -12.11
N LEU A 30 9.35 7.65 -11.42
CA LEU A 30 10.51 6.86 -11.82
C LEU A 30 10.33 6.23 -13.20
N ALA A 31 9.13 5.77 -13.55
CA ALA A 31 8.83 5.22 -14.87
C ALA A 31 8.88 6.25 -16.01
N THR A 32 8.82 7.55 -15.71
CA THR A 32 9.06 8.62 -16.70
C THR A 32 10.54 8.94 -16.90
N ARG A 33 11.38 8.67 -15.90
CA ARG A 33 12.83 8.99 -15.90
C ARG A 33 13.69 7.77 -16.26
N HIS A 34 13.19 6.56 -16.01
CA HIS A 34 13.93 5.31 -16.18
C HIS A 34 13.16 4.22 -16.94
N PRO A 35 13.84 3.15 -17.41
CA PRO A 35 13.17 2.07 -18.10
C PRO A 35 12.15 1.35 -17.20
N ARG A 36 10.88 1.38 -17.60
CA ARG A 36 9.71 0.85 -16.87
C ARG A 36 9.90 -0.54 -16.27
N ARG A 37 10.55 -1.45 -17.00
CA ARG A 37 10.80 -2.83 -16.54
C ARG A 37 11.64 -2.89 -15.26
N TRP A 38 12.62 -2.01 -15.11
CA TRP A 38 13.50 -2.02 -13.95
C TRP A 38 12.87 -1.29 -12.76
N VAL A 39 12.11 -0.23 -13.02
CA VAL A 39 11.28 0.43 -12.01
C VAL A 39 10.27 -0.56 -11.44
N PHE A 40 9.53 -1.26 -12.31
CA PHE A 40 8.54 -2.27 -11.90
C PHE A 40 9.16 -3.34 -10.99
N VAL A 41 10.31 -3.89 -11.37
CA VAL A 41 11.01 -4.91 -10.57
C VAL A 41 11.46 -4.33 -9.22
N GLY A 42 12.01 -3.11 -9.19
CA GLY A 42 12.46 -2.47 -7.95
C GLY A 42 11.31 -2.18 -6.97
N VAL A 43 10.24 -1.56 -7.47
CA VAL A 43 9.03 -1.25 -6.69
C VAL A 43 8.39 -2.54 -6.17
N THR A 44 8.13 -3.52 -7.05
CA THR A 44 7.49 -4.78 -6.67
C THR A 44 8.34 -5.56 -5.67
N ALA A 45 9.68 -5.54 -5.81
CA ALA A 45 10.57 -6.18 -4.86
C ALA A 45 10.53 -5.52 -3.48
N ALA A 46 10.47 -4.18 -3.41
CA ALA A 46 10.31 -3.46 -2.15
C ALA A 46 8.99 -3.82 -1.46
N LEU A 47 7.88 -3.75 -2.20
CA LEU A 47 6.55 -4.06 -1.69
C LEU A 47 6.41 -5.53 -1.27
N PHE A 48 7.03 -6.45 -2.00
CA PHE A 48 7.10 -7.86 -1.61
C PHE A 48 7.86 -8.06 -0.29
N VAL A 49 9.06 -7.49 -0.16
CA VAL A 49 9.83 -7.57 1.09
C VAL A 49 9.04 -6.97 2.24
N MET A 50 8.40 -5.82 2.01
CA MET A 50 7.57 -5.17 3.01
C MET A 50 6.36 -6.01 3.42
N THR A 51 5.70 -6.65 2.46
CA THR A 51 4.59 -7.59 2.71
C THR A 51 5.05 -8.75 3.59
N VAL A 52 6.20 -9.37 3.26
CA VAL A 52 6.74 -10.50 4.04
C VAL A 52 7.09 -10.07 5.45
N LEU A 53 7.71 -8.90 5.63
CA LEU A 53 8.01 -8.35 6.96
C LEU A 53 6.73 -8.09 7.77
N SER A 54 5.71 -7.49 7.14
CA SER A 54 4.41 -7.22 7.75
C SER A 54 3.70 -8.50 8.18
N VAL A 55 3.71 -9.51 7.33
CA VAL A 55 3.11 -10.81 7.66
C VAL A 55 3.90 -11.51 8.77
N ALA A 56 5.24 -11.45 8.75
CA ALA A 56 6.06 -12.00 9.83
C ALA A 56 5.75 -11.32 11.17
N ILE A 57 5.62 -9.99 11.19
CA ILE A 57 5.20 -9.24 12.38
C ILE A 57 3.79 -9.67 12.80
N GLY A 58 2.85 -9.82 11.87
CA GLY A 58 1.50 -10.33 12.16
C GLY A 58 1.51 -11.70 12.81
N GLN A 59 2.38 -12.61 12.38
CA GLN A 59 2.55 -13.92 13.02
C GLN A 59 3.13 -13.80 14.43
N VAL A 60 4.02 -12.83 14.70
CA VAL A 60 4.49 -12.55 16.06
C VAL A 60 3.35 -12.00 16.93
N VAL A 61 2.46 -11.17 16.37
CA VAL A 61 1.29 -10.63 17.09
C VAL A 61 0.33 -11.76 17.53
N THR A 62 0.24 -12.87 16.79
CA THR A 62 -0.59 -14.02 17.21
C THR A 62 -0.11 -14.76 18.46
N ILE A 63 1.05 -14.42 19.01
CA ILE A 63 1.52 -14.95 20.30
C ILE A 63 0.70 -14.35 21.46
N PHE A 64 0.10 -13.17 21.26
CA PHE A 64 -0.77 -12.54 22.24
C PHE A 64 -2.17 -13.18 22.24
N PRO A 65 -2.93 -13.09 23.35
CA PRO A 65 -4.25 -13.72 23.42
C PRO A 65 -5.21 -13.19 22.34
N ASP A 66 -5.92 -14.11 21.67
CA ASP A 66 -6.77 -13.85 20.50
C ASP A 66 -7.72 -12.66 20.69
N ARG A 67 -8.33 -12.54 21.87
CA ARG A 67 -9.27 -11.45 22.20
C ARG A 67 -8.65 -10.05 22.02
N TYR A 68 -7.37 -9.88 22.36
CA TYR A 68 -6.67 -8.60 22.20
C TYR A 68 -6.27 -8.38 20.75
N VAL A 69 -5.81 -9.41 20.05
CA VAL A 69 -5.39 -9.33 18.64
C VAL A 69 -6.55 -8.99 17.72
N GLN A 70 -7.68 -9.68 17.91
CA GLN A 70 -8.91 -9.42 17.17
C GLN A 70 -9.47 -8.03 17.51
N GLY A 71 -9.49 -7.65 18.79
CA GLY A 71 -9.94 -6.32 19.22
C GLY A 71 -9.09 -5.20 18.62
N LEU A 72 -7.76 -5.38 18.58
CA LEU A 72 -6.84 -4.45 17.92
C LEU A 72 -7.08 -4.38 16.41
N THR A 73 -7.30 -5.53 15.76
CA THR A 73 -7.61 -5.60 14.32
C THR A 73 -8.88 -4.82 13.99
N VAL A 74 -9.96 -5.04 14.74
CA VAL A 74 -11.22 -4.29 14.60
C VAL A 74 -10.98 -2.79 14.82
N ALA A 75 -10.27 -2.41 15.88
CA ALA A 75 -9.99 -1.01 16.17
C ALA A 75 -9.17 -0.33 15.07
N LEU A 76 -8.15 -0.99 14.53
CA LEU A 76 -7.32 -0.47 13.44
C LEU A 76 -8.14 -0.30 12.15
N PHE A 77 -8.88 -1.32 11.75
CA PHE A 77 -9.68 -1.27 10.53
C PHE A 77 -10.79 -0.23 10.61
N LEU A 78 -11.54 -0.17 11.71
CA LEU A 78 -12.56 0.86 11.91
C LEU A 78 -11.94 2.26 12.02
N GLY A 79 -10.83 2.41 12.73
CA GLY A 79 -10.12 3.67 12.90
C GLY A 79 -9.62 4.25 11.58
N PHE A 80 -8.92 3.45 10.77
CA PHE A 80 -8.48 3.87 9.43
C PHE A 80 -9.65 4.10 8.49
N GLY A 81 -10.69 3.26 8.54
CA GLY A 81 -11.89 3.44 7.72
C GLY A 81 -12.59 4.77 7.99
N LEU A 82 -12.85 5.09 9.26
CA LEU A 82 -13.44 6.37 9.66
C LEU A 82 -12.54 7.56 9.33
N LYS A 83 -11.22 7.43 9.55
CA LYS A 83 -10.25 8.47 9.21
C LYS A 83 -10.28 8.78 7.71
N LEU A 84 -10.24 7.76 6.85
CA LEU A 84 -10.28 7.94 5.40
C LEU A 84 -11.58 8.60 4.93
N LEU A 85 -12.74 8.20 5.50
CA LEU A 85 -14.00 8.86 5.18
C LEU A 85 -14.05 10.31 5.67
N TYR A 86 -13.47 10.59 6.83
CA TYR A 86 -13.33 11.95 7.35
C TYR A 86 -12.43 12.80 6.45
N ASP A 87 -11.26 12.29 6.07
CA ASP A 87 -10.32 12.95 5.15
C ASP A 87 -11.02 13.24 3.81
N ALA A 88 -11.74 12.25 3.25
CA ALA A 88 -12.52 12.41 2.03
C ALA A 88 -13.66 13.43 2.14
N SER A 89 -14.26 13.59 3.32
CA SER A 89 -15.30 14.61 3.56
C SER A 89 -14.73 16.03 3.62
N ARG A 90 -13.45 16.18 4.00
CA ARG A 90 -12.74 17.45 4.10
C ARG A 90 -12.01 17.85 2.83
N MET A 91 -11.81 16.92 1.89
CA MET A 91 -11.29 17.19 0.56
C MET A 91 -12.21 18.15 -0.21
N SER A 92 -11.89 19.43 -0.07
CA SER A 92 -12.57 20.57 -0.71
C SER A 92 -11.78 21.01 -1.94
N GLY A 93 -11.53 20.08 -2.87
CA GLY A 93 -10.73 20.30 -4.07
C GLY A 93 -9.70 19.18 -4.32
N PRO A 94 -9.04 19.17 -5.50
CA PRO A 94 -8.10 18.13 -5.92
C PRO A 94 -6.71 18.18 -5.24
N GLY A 95 -6.64 18.59 -3.96
CA GLY A 95 -5.37 18.97 -3.31
C GLY A 95 -4.50 17.82 -2.81
N SER A 96 -5.07 16.77 -2.20
CA SER A 96 -4.27 15.80 -1.44
C SER A 96 -3.53 14.80 -2.36
N LEU A 97 -4.06 14.51 -3.56
CA LEU A 97 -3.37 13.71 -4.57
C LEU A 97 -2.21 14.49 -5.19
N ALA A 98 -2.36 15.82 -5.26
CA ALA A 98 -1.28 16.71 -5.68
C ALA A 98 -0.20 16.79 -4.60
N ASP A 99 -0.58 16.76 -3.32
CA ASP A 99 0.35 16.68 -2.19
C ASP A 99 1.13 15.34 -2.22
N GLU A 100 0.45 14.20 -2.35
CA GLU A 100 1.11 12.89 -2.45
C GLU A 100 2.05 12.81 -3.66
N GLN A 101 1.65 13.37 -4.81
CA GLN A 101 2.50 13.47 -5.99
C GLN A 101 3.70 14.41 -5.75
N ALA A 102 3.51 15.53 -5.07
CA ALA A 102 4.58 16.50 -4.77
C ALA A 102 5.61 15.89 -3.82
N GLU A 103 5.16 15.22 -2.76
CA GLU A 103 6.05 14.50 -1.84
C GLU A 103 6.83 13.37 -2.54
N ALA A 104 6.17 12.62 -3.42
CA ALA A 104 6.84 11.60 -4.22
C ALA A 104 7.88 12.20 -5.17
N LEU A 105 7.58 13.36 -5.77
CA LEU A 105 8.52 14.08 -6.64
C LEU A 105 9.74 14.57 -5.88
N GLU A 106 9.53 15.19 -4.71
CA GLU A 106 10.61 15.67 -3.84
C GLU A 106 11.55 14.51 -3.44
N ALA A 107 10.98 13.38 -2.98
CA ALA A 107 11.76 12.21 -2.59
C ALA A 107 12.59 11.63 -3.75
N VAL A 108 12.05 11.63 -4.98
CA VAL A 108 12.78 11.20 -6.17
C VAL A 108 13.90 12.20 -6.51
N GLU A 109 13.62 13.50 -6.48
CA GLU A 109 14.61 14.53 -6.82
C GLU A 109 15.78 14.58 -5.84
N GLU A 110 15.51 14.43 -4.54
CA GLU A 110 16.54 14.30 -3.51
C GLU A 110 17.44 13.09 -3.81
N ARG A 111 16.83 11.95 -4.13
CA ARG A 111 17.58 10.72 -4.39
C ARG A 111 18.41 10.79 -5.67
N GLU A 112 17.86 11.35 -6.74
CA GLU A 112 18.56 11.54 -8.01
C GLU A 112 19.76 12.49 -7.87
N ALA A 113 19.66 13.52 -7.02
CA ALA A 113 20.76 14.45 -6.75
C ALA A 113 22.01 13.77 -6.16
N GLU A 114 21.82 12.68 -5.42
CA GLU A 114 22.92 11.88 -4.86
C GLU A 114 23.54 10.89 -5.87
N VAL A 115 22.83 10.57 -6.96
CA VAL A 115 23.24 9.55 -7.92
C VAL A 115 24.16 10.13 -8.99
N LYS A 116 25.46 9.81 -8.90
CA LYS A 116 26.47 10.26 -9.86
C LYS A 116 26.43 9.55 -11.22
N LYS A 117 25.95 8.31 -11.27
CA LYS A 117 25.95 7.47 -12.49
C LYS A 117 24.76 6.54 -12.55
N TRP A 118 24.03 6.61 -13.66
CA TRP A 118 22.88 5.75 -13.92
C TRP A 118 23.29 4.39 -14.48
N THR A 119 22.85 3.33 -13.80
CA THR A 119 22.98 1.93 -14.20
C THR A 119 21.70 1.18 -13.83
N VAL A 120 21.51 -0.04 -14.35
CA VAL A 120 20.37 -0.88 -13.95
C VAL A 120 20.32 -1.09 -12.44
N LYS A 121 21.48 -1.28 -11.79
CA LYS A 121 21.57 -1.46 -10.34
C LYS A 121 21.13 -0.22 -9.57
N THR A 122 21.50 0.98 -10.02
CA THR A 122 21.11 2.21 -9.31
C THR A 122 19.62 2.50 -9.47
N VAL A 123 19.04 2.27 -10.64
CA VAL A 123 17.58 2.37 -10.85
C VAL A 123 16.82 1.38 -9.97
N LEU A 124 17.29 0.13 -9.88
CA LEU A 124 16.69 -0.88 -9.00
C LEU A 124 16.79 -0.47 -7.53
N LEU A 125 17.95 -0.01 -7.08
CA LEU A 125 18.19 0.39 -5.70
C LEU A 125 17.38 1.63 -5.32
N GLU A 126 17.30 2.62 -6.20
CA GLU A 126 16.48 3.81 -6.00
C GLU A 126 15.00 3.45 -5.90
N ALA A 127 14.45 2.75 -6.90
CA ALA A 127 13.06 2.33 -6.90
C ALA A 127 12.72 1.49 -5.67
N PHE A 128 13.62 0.58 -5.29
CA PHE A 128 13.46 -0.22 -4.08
C PHE A 128 13.47 0.65 -2.82
N SER A 129 14.51 1.45 -2.62
CA SER A 129 14.70 2.23 -1.39
C SER A 129 13.62 3.28 -1.19
N LEU A 130 13.26 4.02 -2.23
CA LEU A 130 12.21 5.04 -2.15
C LEU A 130 10.86 4.42 -1.79
N THR A 131 10.48 3.34 -2.47
CA THR A 131 9.23 2.63 -2.20
C THR A 131 9.23 2.02 -0.80
N PHE A 132 10.31 1.33 -0.42
CA PHE A 132 10.42 0.66 0.88
C PHE A 132 10.33 1.64 2.06
N VAL A 133 10.99 2.79 1.94
CA VAL A 133 10.96 3.83 2.98
C VAL A 133 9.59 4.50 3.03
N ALA A 134 8.97 4.74 1.88
CA ALA A 134 7.64 5.36 1.82
C ALA A 134 6.54 4.49 2.42
N GLU A 135 6.62 3.16 2.29
CA GLU A 135 5.71 2.21 2.95
C GLU A 135 6.01 2.01 4.45
N TRP A 136 7.16 2.48 4.95
CA TRP A 136 7.58 2.12 6.30
C TRP A 136 6.72 2.77 7.38
N GLY A 137 5.94 1.95 8.09
CA GLY A 137 5.03 2.39 9.14
C GLY A 137 3.72 2.97 8.62
N ASP A 138 3.41 2.75 7.34
CA ASP A 138 2.22 3.30 6.70
C ASP A 138 0.92 2.55 7.12
N ARG A 139 -0.21 2.98 6.57
CA ARG A 139 -1.52 2.41 6.87
C ARG A 139 -1.66 0.98 6.33
N THR A 140 -1.18 0.71 5.11
CA THR A 140 -1.37 -0.60 4.48
C THR A 140 -0.44 -1.65 5.08
N GLN A 141 0.73 -1.26 5.59
CA GLN A 141 1.61 -2.09 6.40
C GLN A 141 0.89 -2.55 7.68
N LEU A 142 0.34 -1.61 8.45
CA LEU A 142 -0.41 -1.91 9.67
C LEU A 142 -1.65 -2.77 9.38
N ALA A 143 -2.34 -2.50 8.28
CA ALA A 143 -3.48 -3.30 7.85
C ALA A 143 -3.07 -4.72 7.43
N THR A 144 -1.91 -4.88 6.78
CA THR A 144 -1.34 -6.19 6.41
C THR A 144 -0.92 -7.00 7.63
N ILE A 145 -0.32 -6.35 8.65
CA ILE A 145 0.00 -6.98 9.93
C ILE A 145 -1.28 -7.50 10.59
N ALA A 146 -2.31 -6.66 10.70
CA ALA A 146 -3.58 -7.03 11.31
C ALA A 146 -4.27 -8.15 10.51
N LEU A 147 -4.26 -8.06 9.18
CA LEU A 147 -4.84 -9.07 8.31
C LEU A 147 -4.12 -10.42 8.42
N ALA A 148 -2.79 -10.41 8.51
CA ALA A 148 -1.97 -11.61 8.72
C ALA A 148 -2.17 -12.24 10.10
N ALA A 149 -2.48 -11.44 11.13
CA ALA A 149 -2.81 -11.94 12.45
C ALA A 149 -4.20 -12.60 12.49
N ALA A 150 -5.13 -12.13 11.65
CA ALA A 150 -6.50 -12.66 11.59
C ALA A 150 -6.70 -13.78 10.55
N ASN A 151 -5.87 -13.86 9.51
CA ASN A 151 -6.04 -14.78 8.37
C ASN A 151 -4.81 -15.68 8.14
N HIS A 152 -4.94 -16.61 7.19
CA HIS A 152 -3.84 -17.49 6.80
C HIS A 152 -2.67 -16.68 6.15
N PRO A 153 -1.44 -16.72 6.70
CA PRO A 153 -0.36 -15.81 6.31
C PRO A 153 0.06 -15.96 4.85
N VAL A 154 0.14 -17.18 4.33
CA VAL A 154 0.49 -17.42 2.91
C VAL A 154 -0.55 -16.82 1.97
N GLY A 155 -1.84 -16.87 2.35
CA GLY A 155 -2.90 -16.25 1.55
C GLY A 155 -2.69 -14.74 1.48
N VAL A 156 -2.46 -14.11 2.64
CA VAL A 156 -2.21 -12.67 2.75
C VAL A 156 -0.98 -12.25 1.94
N VAL A 157 0.16 -12.96 2.05
CA VAL A 157 1.38 -12.65 1.27
C VAL A 157 1.08 -12.67 -0.23
N LEU A 158 0.46 -13.74 -0.72
CA LEU A 158 0.22 -13.91 -2.16
C LEU A 158 -0.79 -12.87 -2.68
N GLY A 159 -1.85 -12.60 -1.91
CA GLY A 159 -2.87 -11.62 -2.27
C GLY A 159 -2.34 -10.20 -2.27
N ALA A 160 -1.69 -9.79 -1.18
CA ALA A 160 -1.10 -8.45 -1.03
C ALA A 160 -0.01 -8.19 -2.08
N THR A 161 0.92 -9.15 -2.27
CA THR A 161 1.97 -9.02 -3.29
C THR A 161 1.39 -8.88 -4.69
N LEU A 162 0.34 -9.64 -5.02
CA LEU A 162 -0.33 -9.50 -6.31
C LEU A 162 -1.00 -8.13 -6.43
N GLY A 163 -1.63 -7.63 -5.37
CA GLY A 163 -2.21 -6.28 -5.34
C GLY A 163 -1.17 -5.20 -5.60
N HIS A 164 -0.04 -5.25 -4.88
CA HIS A 164 1.08 -4.34 -5.11
C HIS A 164 1.63 -4.44 -6.53
N ALA A 165 1.78 -5.66 -7.08
CA ALA A 165 2.22 -5.84 -8.46
C ALA A 165 1.23 -5.25 -9.48
N VAL A 166 -0.08 -5.33 -9.22
CA VAL A 166 -1.11 -4.67 -10.04
C VAL A 166 -0.97 -3.15 -9.95
N CYS A 167 -0.86 -2.58 -8.76
CA CYS A 167 -0.66 -1.14 -8.57
C CYS A 167 0.63 -0.65 -9.25
N ALA A 168 1.74 -1.36 -9.06
CA ALA A 168 3.02 -1.05 -9.70
C ALA A 168 2.94 -1.18 -11.22
N ALA A 169 2.25 -2.19 -11.75
CA ALA A 169 2.05 -2.36 -13.20
C ALA A 169 1.24 -1.19 -13.79
N ILE A 170 0.19 -0.76 -13.09
CA ILE A 170 -0.59 0.43 -13.45
C ILE A 170 0.35 1.65 -13.43
N ALA A 171 1.02 1.93 -12.31
CA ALA A 171 1.93 3.08 -12.17
C ALA A 171 2.95 3.18 -13.30
N VAL A 172 3.67 2.10 -13.62
CA VAL A 172 4.70 2.11 -14.67
C VAL A 172 4.12 2.16 -16.09
N ALA A 173 2.92 1.61 -16.31
CA ALA A 173 2.24 1.66 -17.60
C ALA A 173 1.66 3.05 -17.89
N CYS A 174 1.14 3.70 -16.84
CA CYS A 174 0.39 4.94 -16.93
C CYS A 174 1.22 6.15 -17.37
N GLY A 175 2.53 6.20 -17.06
CA GLY A 175 3.40 7.31 -17.46
C GLY A 175 2.77 8.70 -17.23
N LYS A 176 3.05 9.68 -18.10
CA LYS A 176 2.46 11.04 -18.03
C LYS A 176 0.94 11.12 -18.29
N LEU A 177 0.24 10.01 -18.58
CA LEU A 177 -1.12 10.03 -19.16
C LEU A 177 -2.27 9.98 -18.15
N ILE A 178 -2.02 9.66 -16.88
CA ILE A 178 -3.10 9.43 -15.88
C ILE A 178 -3.13 10.49 -14.77
N ALA A 179 -2.06 11.23 -14.54
CA ALA A 179 -2.02 12.34 -13.57
C ALA A 179 -3.11 13.37 -13.93
N GLY A 180 -4.23 13.35 -13.20
CA GLY A 180 -5.36 14.27 -13.36
C GLY A 180 -6.71 13.64 -13.77
N ARG A 181 -6.81 12.32 -13.99
CA ARG A 181 -8.11 11.69 -14.34
C ARG A 181 -8.75 10.84 -13.23
N ILE A 182 -8.00 10.50 -12.19
CA ILE A 182 -8.52 9.72 -11.06
C ILE A 182 -8.94 10.70 -9.97
N SER A 183 -10.19 10.56 -9.50
CA SER A 183 -10.67 11.35 -8.38
C SER A 183 -10.15 10.75 -7.08
N GLU A 184 -9.25 11.49 -6.44
CA GLU A 184 -8.74 11.18 -5.11
C GLU A 184 -9.84 10.86 -4.12
N ARG A 185 -10.83 11.75 -4.02
CA ARG A 185 -11.92 11.61 -3.06
C ARG A 185 -12.60 10.24 -3.20
N TRP A 186 -12.75 9.75 -4.43
CA TRP A 186 -13.32 8.42 -4.65
C TRP A 186 -12.38 7.29 -4.21
N LEU A 187 -11.08 7.39 -4.47
CA LEU A 187 -10.09 6.42 -3.96
C LEU A 187 -10.10 6.36 -2.43
N THR A 188 -10.07 7.52 -1.78
CA THR A 188 -10.10 7.63 -0.31
C THR A 188 -11.41 7.10 0.27
N ILE A 189 -12.56 7.37 -0.37
CA ILE A 189 -13.86 6.81 0.04
C ILE A 189 -13.85 5.28 -0.10
N VAL A 190 -13.41 4.76 -1.23
CA VAL A 190 -13.39 3.30 -1.49
C VAL A 190 -12.48 2.61 -0.48
N GLY A 191 -11.26 3.12 -0.26
CA GLY A 191 -10.37 2.65 0.80
C GLY A 191 -11.05 2.69 2.18
N GLY A 192 -11.63 3.83 2.55
CA GLY A 192 -12.32 3.98 3.83
C GLY A 192 -13.46 2.99 4.04
N VAL A 193 -14.30 2.79 3.03
CA VAL A 193 -15.39 1.80 3.06
C VAL A 193 -14.84 0.38 3.19
N LEU A 194 -13.79 0.01 2.46
CA LEU A 194 -13.17 -1.32 2.58
C LEU A 194 -12.62 -1.58 3.97
N PHE A 195 -11.90 -0.60 4.54
CA PHE A 195 -11.40 -0.69 5.90
C PHE A 195 -12.55 -0.87 6.91
N LEU A 196 -13.68 -0.17 6.75
CA LEU A 196 -14.86 -0.39 7.58
C LEU A 196 -15.46 -1.79 7.39
N ILE A 197 -15.57 -2.28 6.15
CA ILE A 197 -16.08 -3.63 5.87
C ILE A 197 -15.21 -4.68 6.56
N PHE A 198 -13.88 -4.59 6.42
CA PHE A 198 -12.96 -5.52 7.09
C PHE A 198 -13.07 -5.44 8.62
N GLY A 199 -13.21 -4.24 9.18
CA GLY A 199 -13.43 -4.05 10.62
C GLY A 199 -14.72 -4.67 11.12
N LEU A 200 -15.83 -4.53 10.36
CA LEU A 200 -17.11 -5.14 10.69
C LEU A 200 -17.10 -6.66 10.57
N VAL A 201 -16.47 -7.20 9.51
CA VAL A 201 -16.30 -8.65 9.35
C VAL A 201 -15.50 -9.23 10.51
N ALA A 202 -14.35 -8.60 10.84
CA ALA A 202 -13.54 -9.02 11.97
C ALA A 202 -14.32 -8.95 13.30
N ALA A 203 -15.17 -7.93 13.50
CA ALA A 203 -15.98 -7.80 14.71
C ALA A 203 -17.07 -8.87 14.82
N MET A 204 -17.67 -9.28 13.69
CA MET A 204 -18.64 -10.38 13.68
C MET A 204 -17.99 -11.73 13.99
N ASP A 205 -16.76 -11.95 13.52
CA ASP A 205 -15.99 -13.17 13.81
C ASP A 205 -15.54 -13.28 15.29
N MET A 206 -15.63 -12.19 16.07
CA MET A 206 -15.32 -12.18 17.51
C MET A 206 -16.47 -12.65 18.41
N GLY A 207 -17.70 -12.68 17.90
CA GLY A 207 -18.92 -13.04 18.65
C GLY A 207 -19.21 -14.54 18.59
#